data_AF-A0A7Z6UDI7-F1
#
_entry.id   AF-A0A7Z6UDI7-F1
#
_cell.length_a   1.000
_cell.length_b   1.000
_cell.length_c   1.000
_cell.angle_alpha   90.00
_cell.angle_beta   90.00
_cell.angle_gamma   90.00
#
_symmetry.space_group_name_H-M   'P 1'
#
loop_
_entity.id
_entity.type
_entity.pdbx_description
1 polymer ?
#
loop_
_entity_poly.entity_id
_entity_poly.type
_entity_poly.pdbx_seq_one_letter_code
_entity_poly.pdbx_strand_id
1 'polypeptide(L)'
;MMPRFATASPPQWRWRVMFAIEFDGKYFELRSNVQSSTSEVSKKLEVTPVYESYWRFAAERQKVFRKRLIGSSEPWTFDPVILAHKFTNAYRASDRVSQYLIRNVIYRTDLCDSPEEVVFRILLFKFFNKIETWELLEREIGAITYRSYSFDTYDRVLGRAMHAGGRIYSAAYIMPPGSSAFGYPSKHQNHLKLLERMMDEKLPRILHGLGSMQKAFEIIRSYPTIGNFLAYQFVTDINYSEVTCFSEMEFVMPGPGALDGLKKCFKTTAGVDEAQLIRMMAENQEREFERLGIEFDSLWGRPLQLIDCQNVFCEVDKYARVAHPEVLGVSGRTRIKQKFSPTGSLDMPWYPPKWGINDRVAADFRSLEFSDARSSFRATTQAALNLEC
;
A
#
# COMPACT_ATOMS: atom_id res chain seq x y z
N MET A 1 -21.28 -25.34 -46.77
CA MET A 1 -19.83 -25.07 -46.90
C MET A 1 -19.61 -23.62 -46.45
N MET A 2 -19.30 -23.41 -45.17
CA MET A 2 -19.09 -22.06 -44.62
C MET A 2 -17.62 -21.62 -44.83
N PRO A 3 -17.33 -20.38 -45.22
CA PRO A 3 -15.96 -19.90 -45.31
C PRO A 3 -15.41 -19.63 -43.91
N ARG A 4 -14.26 -20.24 -43.61
CA ARG A 4 -13.46 -20.00 -42.41
C ARG A 4 -12.86 -18.59 -42.48
N PHE A 5 -13.24 -17.70 -41.57
CA PHE A 5 -12.46 -16.49 -41.30
C PHE A 5 -11.31 -16.86 -40.37
N ALA A 6 -10.08 -16.76 -40.88
CA ALA A 6 -8.88 -16.82 -40.07
C ALA A 6 -8.84 -15.61 -39.13
N THR A 7 -8.90 -15.85 -37.82
CA THR A 7 -8.61 -14.84 -36.81
C THR A 7 -7.11 -14.54 -36.86
N ALA A 8 -6.73 -13.45 -37.52
CA ALA A 8 -5.38 -12.92 -37.45
C ALA A 8 -5.07 -12.55 -35.99
N SER A 9 -4.06 -13.18 -35.40
CA SER A 9 -3.48 -12.74 -34.14
C SER A 9 -2.95 -11.30 -34.31
N PRO A 10 -3.22 -10.38 -33.37
CA PRO A 10 -2.66 -9.03 -33.46
C PRO A 10 -1.12 -9.11 -33.35
N PRO A 11 -0.37 -8.29 -34.09
CA PRO A 11 1.08 -8.36 -34.07
C PRO A 11 1.61 -7.87 -32.71
N GLN A 12 2.37 -8.74 -32.03
CA GLN A 12 3.08 -8.41 -30.79
C GLN A 12 4.29 -7.52 -31.10
N TRP A 13 4.09 -6.22 -31.26
CA TRP A 13 5.21 -5.27 -31.30
C TRP A 13 5.60 -4.86 -29.88
N ARG A 14 6.42 -5.68 -29.21
CA ARG A 14 7.10 -5.29 -27.95
C ARG A 14 8.36 -4.50 -28.30
N TRP A 15 8.27 -3.18 -28.26
CA TRP A 15 9.47 -2.33 -28.24
C TRP A 15 10.00 -2.26 -26.80
N ARG A 16 11.33 -2.34 -26.63
CA ARG A 16 12.00 -2.21 -25.34
C ARG A 16 12.76 -0.89 -25.34
N VAL A 17 12.56 -0.07 -24.32
CA VAL A 17 13.48 1.04 -24.04
C VAL A 17 14.48 0.54 -23.00
N MET A 18 15.75 0.56 -23.37
CA MET A 18 16.87 0.21 -22.50
C MET A 18 17.32 1.49 -21.78
N PHE A 19 17.19 1.51 -20.46
CA PHE A 19 17.81 2.54 -19.63
C PHE A 19 19.05 1.96 -18.96
N ALA A 20 20.06 2.79 -18.71
CA ALA A 20 21.19 2.41 -17.89
C ALA A 20 21.28 3.34 -16.68
N ILE A 21 21.40 2.77 -15.49
CA ILE A 21 21.85 3.50 -14.30
C ILE A 21 23.36 3.39 -14.22
N GLU A 22 24.04 4.52 -13.97
CA GLU A 22 25.44 4.50 -13.58
C GLU A 22 25.57 4.52 -12.05
N PHE A 23 26.35 3.58 -11.53
CA PHE A 23 26.73 3.52 -10.12
C PHE A 23 28.24 3.26 -10.02
N ASP A 24 28.98 4.13 -9.34
CA ASP A 24 30.44 4.06 -9.19
C ASP A 24 31.19 3.79 -10.51
N GLY A 25 30.75 4.43 -11.61
CA GLY A 25 31.33 4.28 -12.95
C GLY A 25 30.96 2.98 -13.69
N LYS A 26 30.10 2.12 -13.11
CA LYS A 26 29.55 0.92 -13.74
C LYS A 26 28.13 1.16 -14.23
N TYR A 27 27.81 0.65 -15.41
CA TYR A 27 26.50 0.78 -16.04
C TYR A 27 25.67 -0.48 -15.81
N PHE A 28 24.44 -0.29 -15.33
CA PHE A 28 23.47 -1.35 -15.08
C PHE A 28 22.23 -1.13 -15.94
N GLU A 29 21.92 -2.10 -16.80
CA GLU A 29 20.76 -2.04 -17.68
C GLU A 29 19.47 -2.32 -16.92
N LEU A 30 18.55 -1.36 -16.98
CA LEU A 30 17.18 -1.51 -16.55
C LEU A 30 16.29 -1.83 -17.74
N ARG A 31 15.50 -2.88 -17.58
CA ARG A 31 14.48 -3.24 -18.56
C ARG A 31 13.24 -2.39 -18.30
N SER A 32 12.69 -1.83 -19.37
CA SER A 32 11.34 -1.26 -19.38
C SER A 32 10.59 -1.73 -20.63
N ASN A 33 9.33 -2.12 -20.47
CA ASN A 33 8.45 -2.49 -21.58
C ASN A 33 7.72 -1.26 -22.15
N VAL A 34 8.48 -0.25 -22.60
CA VAL A 34 7.92 1.03 -23.11
C VAL A 34 7.95 1.07 -24.64
N GLN A 35 6.84 1.51 -25.25
CA GLN A 35 6.81 1.98 -26.64
C GLN A 35 7.31 3.42 -26.69
N SER A 36 8.53 3.63 -27.19
CA SER A 36 9.05 4.96 -27.54
C SER A 36 9.23 5.03 -29.05
N SER A 37 8.71 6.09 -29.68
CA SER A 37 8.78 6.35 -31.12
C SER A 37 10.07 7.03 -31.57
N THR A 38 11.16 6.90 -30.82
CA THR A 38 12.44 7.54 -31.14
C THR A 38 13.58 6.54 -31.13
N SER A 39 14.40 6.60 -32.18
CA SER A 39 15.69 5.92 -32.39
C SER A 39 16.51 5.75 -31.11
N GLU A 40 17.24 4.64 -31.00
CA GLU A 40 18.20 4.29 -29.94
C GLU A 40 19.06 5.49 -29.51
N VAL A 41 18.60 6.22 -28.49
CA VAL A 41 19.43 7.13 -27.71
C VAL A 41 19.42 6.53 -26.32
N SER A 42 20.56 5.97 -25.88
CA SER A 42 20.69 5.49 -24.50
C SER A 42 20.53 6.68 -23.55
N LYS A 43 19.36 6.80 -22.92
CA LYS A 43 19.11 7.83 -21.92
C LYS A 43 19.70 7.36 -20.60
N LYS A 44 20.64 8.12 -20.06
CA LYS A 44 21.40 7.78 -18.84
C LYS A 44 20.71 8.31 -17.60
N LEU A 45 20.38 7.42 -16.68
CA LEU A 45 19.87 7.79 -15.36
C LEU A 45 21.05 7.93 -14.38
N GLU A 46 21.11 9.05 -13.69
CA GLU A 46 22.07 9.23 -12.59
C GLU A 46 21.32 9.08 -11.26
N VAL A 47 21.83 8.21 -10.40
CA VAL A 47 21.28 7.97 -9.06
C VAL A 47 22.14 8.59 -7.97
N THR A 48 21.59 8.67 -6.76
CA THR A 48 22.30 9.05 -5.54
C THR A 48 22.45 7.83 -4.61
N PRO A 49 23.21 7.93 -3.50
CA PRO A 49 23.25 6.88 -2.47
C PRO A 49 21.88 6.50 -1.87
N VAL A 50 20.87 7.37 -1.98
CA VAL A 50 19.51 7.08 -1.52
C VAL A 50 18.86 5.98 -2.35
N TYR A 51 19.28 5.79 -3.61
CA TYR A 51 18.78 4.71 -4.46
C TYR A 51 19.10 3.31 -3.88
N GLU A 52 20.31 3.07 -3.38
CA GLU A 52 20.61 1.79 -2.72
C GLU A 52 19.91 1.67 -1.36
N SER A 53 19.77 2.80 -0.67
CA SER A 53 19.03 2.86 0.60
C SER A 53 17.56 2.49 0.42
N TYR A 54 16.98 2.75 -0.75
CA TYR A 54 15.63 2.30 -1.08
C TYR A 54 15.48 0.78 -0.95
N TRP A 55 16.39 0.03 -1.59
CA TRP A 55 16.34 -1.43 -1.60
C TRP A 55 16.65 -2.02 -0.24
N ARG A 56 17.67 -1.48 0.44
CA ARG A 56 18.03 -1.90 1.81
C ARG A 56 16.89 -1.63 2.78
N PHE A 57 16.24 -0.47 2.69
CA PHE A 57 15.09 -0.12 3.51
C PHE A 57 13.91 -1.07 3.27
N ALA A 58 13.56 -1.35 2.01
CA ALA A 58 12.47 -2.27 1.68
C ALA A 58 12.70 -3.66 2.28
N ALA A 59 13.91 -4.20 2.11
CA ALA A 59 14.29 -5.49 2.67
C ALA A 59 14.29 -5.49 4.20
N GLU A 60 14.85 -4.45 4.83
CA GLU A 60 14.91 -4.37 6.29
C GLU A 60 13.51 -4.22 6.91
N ARG A 61 12.62 -3.44 6.30
CA ARG A 61 11.22 -3.33 6.76
C ARG A 61 10.48 -4.65 6.65
N GLN A 62 10.74 -5.42 5.59
CA GLN A 62 10.15 -6.74 5.42
C GLN A 62 10.69 -7.76 6.43
N LYS A 63 11.98 -7.72 6.75
CA LYS A 63 12.58 -8.51 7.84
C LYS A 63 11.97 -8.18 9.20
N VAL A 64 11.80 -6.89 9.51
CA VAL A 64 11.15 -6.45 10.75
C VAL A 64 9.70 -6.92 10.80
N PHE A 65 8.95 -6.81 9.70
CA PHE A 65 7.59 -7.36 9.61
C PHE A 65 7.59 -8.85 9.94
N ARG A 66 8.46 -9.65 9.30
CA ARG A 66 8.56 -11.09 9.52
C ARG A 66 8.90 -11.45 10.97
N LYS A 67 9.94 -10.83 11.55
CA LYS A 67 10.34 -11.07 12.94
C LYS A 67 9.23 -10.77 13.95
N ARG A 68 8.54 -9.64 13.75
CA ARG A 68 7.39 -9.28 14.59
C ARG A 68 6.24 -10.28 14.45
N LEU A 69 6.05 -10.78 13.24
CA LEU A 69 4.97 -11.70 12.92
C LEU A 69 5.16 -13.07 13.58
N ILE A 70 6.40 -13.57 13.62
CA ILE A 70 6.73 -14.83 14.28
C ILE A 70 7.02 -14.69 15.78
N GLY A 71 6.73 -13.52 16.38
CA GLY A 71 6.90 -13.30 17.81
C GLY A 71 8.35 -13.24 18.30
N SER A 72 9.33 -12.94 17.43
CA SER A 72 10.72 -12.77 17.84
C SER A 72 10.88 -11.64 18.88
N SER A 73 11.82 -11.79 19.79
CA SER A 73 12.16 -10.75 20.78
C SER A 73 12.78 -9.51 20.12
N GLU A 74 12.58 -8.36 20.76
CA GLU A 74 13.26 -7.12 20.38
C GLU A 74 14.78 -7.19 20.64
N PRO A 75 15.61 -6.40 19.92
CA PRO A 75 15.24 -5.52 18.81
C PRO A 75 15.04 -6.28 17.49
N TRP A 76 14.03 -5.91 16.72
CA TRP A 76 13.75 -6.56 15.42
C TRP A 76 14.72 -6.13 14.31
N THR A 77 15.40 -5.00 14.47
CA THR A 77 16.41 -4.49 13.55
C THR A 77 17.54 -3.81 14.31
N PHE A 78 18.71 -3.73 13.69
CA PHE A 78 19.84 -2.93 14.16
C PHE A 78 19.96 -1.59 13.43
N ASP A 79 19.08 -1.30 12.45
CA ASP A 79 19.01 0.01 11.83
C ASP A 79 18.45 1.03 12.83
N PRO A 80 19.22 2.04 13.26
CA PRO A 80 18.82 2.95 14.32
C PRO A 80 17.67 3.88 13.89
N VAL A 81 17.51 4.14 12.58
CA VAL A 81 16.46 5.00 12.06
C VAL A 81 15.13 4.23 12.07
N ILE A 82 15.12 2.99 11.57
CA ILE A 82 13.93 2.13 11.57
C ILE A 82 13.51 1.80 13.01
N LEU A 83 14.46 1.55 13.90
CA LEU A 83 14.19 1.30 15.32
C LEU A 83 13.49 2.50 16.00
N ALA A 84 13.95 3.72 15.71
CA ALA A 84 13.47 4.91 16.39
C ALA A 84 12.18 5.51 15.81
N HIS A 85 11.86 5.26 14.54
CA HIS A 85 10.84 6.01 13.80
C HIS A 85 9.77 5.14 13.16
N LYS A 86 8.56 5.68 13.06
CA LYS A 86 7.43 4.96 12.49
C LYS A 86 7.48 4.96 10.96
N PHE A 87 7.51 3.77 10.38
CA PHE A 87 7.42 3.52 8.94
C PHE A 87 6.30 2.53 8.62
N THR A 88 5.79 2.57 7.38
CA THR A 88 4.91 1.52 6.85
C THR A 88 5.71 0.25 6.54
N ASN A 89 5.03 -0.85 6.21
CA ASN A 89 5.66 -2.06 5.69
C ASN A 89 6.05 -1.90 4.21
N ALA A 90 6.93 -2.78 3.72
CA ALA A 90 7.29 -2.80 2.30
C ALA A 90 6.07 -3.08 1.41
N TYR A 91 5.24 -4.05 1.84
CA TYR A 91 3.94 -4.31 1.24
C TYR A 91 2.86 -3.49 1.94
N ARG A 92 2.21 -2.58 1.20
CA ARG A 92 1.18 -1.69 1.73
C ARG A 92 0.00 -2.45 2.35
N ALA A 93 -0.36 -3.59 1.76
CA ALA A 93 -1.45 -4.43 2.26
C ALA A 93 -1.15 -5.02 3.65
N SER A 94 0.12 -5.12 4.06
CA SER A 94 0.53 -5.61 5.39
C SER A 94 0.44 -4.54 6.49
N ASP A 95 0.17 -3.27 6.15
CA ASP A 95 -0.04 -2.23 7.16
C ASP A 95 -1.29 -2.52 8.00
N ARG A 96 -1.24 -2.19 9.30
CA ARG A 96 -2.34 -2.42 10.26
C ARG A 96 -3.70 -1.95 9.75
N VAL A 97 -3.76 -0.75 9.17
CA VAL A 97 -5.02 -0.16 8.66
C VAL A 97 -5.49 -0.85 7.38
N SER A 98 -4.57 -1.31 6.53
CA SER A 98 -4.89 -2.11 5.34
C SER A 98 -5.40 -3.50 5.72
N GLN A 99 -4.74 -4.17 6.67
CA GLN A 99 -5.20 -5.45 7.21
C GLN A 99 -6.59 -5.35 7.83
N TYR A 100 -6.86 -4.29 8.61
CA TYR A 100 -8.18 -4.05 9.16
C TYR A 100 -9.23 -3.79 8.06
N LEU A 101 -8.92 -2.97 7.05
CA LEU A 101 -9.81 -2.76 5.91
C LEU A 101 -10.16 -4.10 5.25
N ILE A 102 -9.16 -4.89 4.88
CA ILE A 102 -9.35 -6.14 4.13
C ILE A 102 -10.23 -7.10 4.96
N ARG A 103 -9.87 -7.36 6.22
CA ARG A 103 -10.58 -8.35 7.05
C ARG A 103 -11.92 -7.88 7.58
N ASN A 104 -11.97 -6.67 8.14
CA ASN A 104 -13.10 -6.24 8.98
C ASN A 104 -14.08 -5.31 8.25
N VAL A 105 -13.73 -4.82 7.06
CA VAL A 105 -14.55 -3.89 6.27
C VAL A 105 -14.98 -4.50 4.93
N ILE A 106 -14.03 -5.08 4.20
CA ILE A 106 -14.28 -5.66 2.86
C ILE A 106 -14.91 -7.06 3.00
N TYR A 107 -14.16 -8.01 3.56
CA TYR A 107 -14.51 -9.44 3.54
C TYR A 107 -15.30 -9.84 4.80
N ARG A 108 -16.46 -9.20 5.00
CA ARG A 108 -17.38 -9.46 6.12
C ARG A 108 -18.48 -10.45 5.72
N THR A 109 -18.39 -11.66 6.26
CA THR A 109 -19.34 -12.75 5.95
C THR A 109 -20.74 -12.55 6.53
N ASP A 110 -20.87 -11.67 7.53
CA ASP A 110 -22.13 -11.31 8.17
C ASP A 110 -22.89 -10.17 7.44
N LEU A 111 -22.28 -9.54 6.43
CA LEU A 111 -22.85 -8.41 5.70
C LEU A 111 -22.99 -8.71 4.20
N CYS A 112 -23.85 -7.95 3.52
CA CYS A 112 -23.99 -8.01 2.07
C CYS A 112 -22.69 -7.60 1.35
N ASP A 113 -22.33 -8.34 0.31
CA ASP A 113 -21.11 -8.19 -0.48
C ASP A 113 -21.36 -7.57 -1.87
N SER A 114 -22.55 -6.97 -2.10
CA SER A 114 -22.82 -6.26 -3.35
C SER A 114 -21.81 -5.12 -3.57
N PRO A 115 -21.51 -4.75 -4.83
CA PRO A 115 -20.58 -3.66 -5.12
C PRO A 115 -20.90 -2.35 -4.38
N GLU A 116 -22.18 -1.99 -4.27
CA GLU A 116 -22.64 -0.80 -3.56
C GLU A 116 -22.29 -0.86 -2.07
N GLU A 117 -22.58 -1.98 -1.42
CA GLU A 117 -22.33 -2.18 0.00
C GLU A 117 -20.84 -2.18 0.31
N VAL A 118 -20.03 -2.86 -0.49
CA VAL A 118 -18.58 -2.93 -0.30
C VAL A 118 -17.91 -1.58 -0.55
N VAL A 119 -18.21 -0.90 -1.66
CA VAL A 119 -17.62 0.42 -1.96
C VAL A 119 -18.03 1.46 -0.92
N PHE A 120 -19.29 1.46 -0.49
CA PHE A 120 -19.76 2.33 0.60
C PHE A 120 -18.91 2.16 1.86
N ARG A 121 -18.76 0.92 2.33
CA ARG A 121 -17.97 0.61 3.53
C ARG A 121 -16.50 1.01 3.38
N ILE A 122 -15.89 0.71 2.23
CA ILE A 122 -14.49 1.07 1.95
C ILE A 122 -14.30 2.60 2.00
N LEU A 123 -15.13 3.36 1.28
CA LEU A 123 -15.01 4.81 1.22
C LEU A 123 -15.27 5.45 2.58
N LEU A 124 -16.32 5.03 3.28
CA LEU A 124 -16.61 5.49 4.64
C LEU A 124 -15.41 5.25 5.57
N PHE A 125 -14.86 4.04 5.58
CA PHE A 125 -13.68 3.71 6.38
C PHE A 125 -12.49 4.59 6.00
N LYS A 126 -12.23 4.79 4.70
CA LYS A 126 -11.06 5.50 4.19
C LYS A 126 -11.15 7.02 4.24
N PHE A 127 -12.34 7.60 4.34
CA PHE A 127 -12.50 9.02 4.61
C PHE A 127 -11.95 9.40 5.99
N PHE A 128 -12.16 8.54 6.99
CA PHE A 128 -11.60 8.73 8.33
C PHE A 128 -10.21 8.08 8.48
N ASN A 129 -9.97 6.99 7.73
CA ASN A 129 -8.76 6.18 7.69
C ASN A 129 -8.27 5.77 9.10
N LYS A 130 -9.21 5.55 10.02
CA LYS A 130 -8.95 5.33 11.44
C LYS A 130 -9.82 4.19 11.96
N ILE A 131 -9.16 3.13 12.43
CA ILE A 131 -9.82 1.90 12.94
C ILE A 131 -10.78 2.25 14.07
N GLU A 132 -10.34 3.07 15.01
CA GLU A 132 -11.10 3.40 16.20
C GLU A 132 -12.37 4.22 15.87
N THR A 133 -12.39 4.93 14.73
CA THR A 133 -13.58 5.63 14.24
C THR A 133 -14.59 4.65 13.64
N TRP A 134 -14.10 3.62 12.93
CA TRP A 134 -14.95 2.56 12.40
C TRP A 134 -15.60 1.75 13.53
N GLU A 135 -14.81 1.32 14.51
CA GLU A 135 -15.30 0.59 15.70
C GLU A 135 -16.29 1.41 16.53
N LEU A 136 -16.07 2.73 16.63
CA LEU A 136 -17.04 3.66 17.23
C LEU A 136 -18.38 3.62 16.49
N LEU A 137 -18.37 3.72 15.16
CA LEU A 137 -19.60 3.69 14.36
C LEU A 137 -20.31 2.34 14.51
N GLU A 138 -19.59 1.23 14.44
CA GLU A 138 -20.17 -0.11 14.63
C GLU A 138 -20.81 -0.28 16.01
N ARG A 139 -20.15 0.19 17.07
CA ARG A 139 -20.69 0.09 18.43
C ARG A 139 -21.96 0.93 18.63
N GLU A 140 -22.01 2.13 18.05
CA GLU A 140 -23.11 3.07 18.30
C GLU A 140 -24.30 2.88 17.35
N ILE A 141 -24.06 2.38 16.14
CA ILE A 141 -25.06 2.26 15.07
C ILE A 141 -25.42 0.78 14.80
N GLY A 142 -24.49 -0.14 15.05
CA GLY A 142 -24.59 -1.54 14.65
C GLY A 142 -23.95 -1.78 13.28
N ALA A 143 -24.50 -2.73 12.53
CA ALA A 143 -23.99 -3.10 11.21
C ALA A 143 -23.93 -1.90 10.26
N ILE A 144 -22.74 -1.62 9.73
CA ILE A 144 -22.51 -0.51 8.80
C ILE A 144 -22.86 -0.98 7.39
N THR A 145 -24.06 -0.62 6.94
CA THR A 145 -24.56 -0.95 5.59
C THR A 145 -24.98 0.30 4.84
N TYR A 146 -24.89 0.27 3.51
CA TYR A 146 -25.41 1.34 2.66
C TYR A 146 -26.93 1.44 2.78
N ARG A 147 -27.63 0.30 2.83
CA ARG A 147 -29.09 0.26 2.97
C ARG A 147 -29.61 1.02 4.19
N SER A 148 -28.92 0.93 5.32
CA SER A 148 -29.33 1.56 6.59
C SER A 148 -28.61 2.88 6.86
N TYR A 149 -27.86 3.41 5.89
CA TYR A 149 -27.11 4.64 6.08
C TYR A 149 -28.05 5.84 6.28
N SER A 150 -27.67 6.72 7.22
CA SER A 150 -28.40 7.95 7.55
C SER A 150 -27.41 9.04 7.90
N PHE A 151 -27.43 10.14 7.14
CA PHE A 151 -26.60 11.32 7.40
C PHE A 151 -26.65 11.75 8.87
N ASP A 152 -27.85 11.99 9.40
CA ASP A 152 -28.07 12.54 10.74
C ASP A 152 -27.57 11.60 11.84
N THR A 153 -27.67 10.29 11.62
CA THR A 153 -27.20 9.30 12.59
C THR A 153 -25.67 9.30 12.68
N TYR A 154 -24.99 9.27 11.52
CA TYR A 154 -23.54 9.28 11.46
C TYR A 154 -22.96 10.61 11.92
N ASP A 155 -23.56 11.73 11.48
CA ASP A 155 -23.18 13.09 11.90
C ASP A 155 -23.24 13.23 13.42
N ARG A 156 -24.34 12.79 14.05
CA ARG A 156 -24.50 12.83 15.50
C ARG A 156 -23.46 12.00 16.24
N VAL A 157 -23.17 10.77 15.80
CA VAL A 157 -22.16 9.91 16.47
C VAL A 157 -20.76 10.52 16.36
N LEU A 158 -20.36 10.93 15.15
CA LEU A 158 -19.05 11.54 14.91
C LEU A 158 -18.92 12.90 15.60
N GLY A 159 -19.97 13.71 15.55
CA GLY A 159 -20.07 14.99 16.22
C GLY A 159 -19.90 14.83 17.73
N ARG A 160 -20.60 13.90 18.39
CA ARG A 160 -20.42 13.63 19.82
C ARG A 160 -18.99 13.24 20.17
N ALA A 161 -18.38 12.34 19.38
CA ALA A 161 -17.00 11.92 19.61
C ALA A 161 -16.01 13.09 19.49
N MET A 162 -16.23 14.01 18.56
CA MET A 162 -15.42 15.23 18.42
C MET A 162 -15.63 16.21 19.57
N HIS A 163 -16.88 16.45 20.01
CA HIS A 163 -17.19 17.33 21.14
C HIS A 163 -16.60 16.81 22.46
N ALA A 164 -16.46 15.49 22.60
CA ALA A 164 -15.76 14.85 23.73
C ALA A 164 -14.21 14.97 23.64
N GLY A 165 -13.67 15.73 22.68
CA GLY A 165 -12.22 15.93 22.49
C GLY A 165 -11.53 14.82 21.68
N GLY A 166 -12.29 13.86 21.16
CA GLY A 166 -11.78 12.77 20.34
C GLY A 166 -11.37 13.22 18.94
N ARG A 167 -10.38 12.53 18.36
CA ARG A 167 -10.02 12.67 16.93
C ARG A 167 -10.62 11.53 16.13
N ILE A 168 -11.41 11.86 15.12
CA ILE A 168 -12.05 10.86 14.24
C ILE A 168 -11.29 10.61 12.93
N TYR A 169 -10.27 11.41 12.61
CA TYR A 169 -9.40 11.19 11.45
C TYR A 169 -8.03 10.70 11.88
N SER A 170 -7.39 9.87 11.05
CA SER A 170 -5.97 9.56 11.20
C SER A 170 -5.08 10.69 10.66
N ALA A 171 -3.77 10.60 10.94
CA ALA A 171 -2.78 11.50 10.34
C ALA A 171 -2.36 11.09 8.91
N ALA A 172 -2.83 9.93 8.43
CA ALA A 172 -2.68 9.50 7.05
C ALA A 172 -3.98 9.81 6.28
N TYR A 173 -3.89 9.91 4.95
CA TYR A 173 -5.04 10.23 4.09
C TYR A 173 -5.74 11.51 4.53
N ILE A 174 -4.96 12.59 4.58
CA ILE A 174 -5.49 13.88 5.02
C ILE A 174 -6.53 14.34 4.01
N MET A 175 -7.80 14.14 4.33
CA MET A 175 -8.93 14.63 3.55
C MET A 175 -8.96 16.16 3.61
N PRO A 176 -9.01 16.89 2.48
CA PRO A 176 -9.26 18.33 2.49
C PRO A 176 -10.65 18.66 3.03
N PRO A 177 -10.89 19.87 3.58
CA PRO A 177 -12.24 20.29 3.92
C PRO A 177 -13.11 20.37 2.65
N GLY A 178 -14.39 20.00 2.76
CA GLY A 178 -15.35 20.02 1.64
C GLY A 178 -16.39 21.14 1.70
N SER A 179 -16.23 22.12 2.58
CA SER A 179 -17.23 23.19 2.80
C SER A 179 -17.53 24.01 1.55
N SER A 180 -16.54 24.22 0.66
CA SER A 180 -16.77 24.89 -0.63
C SER A 180 -17.64 24.10 -1.60
N ALA A 181 -17.72 22.78 -1.44
CA ALA A 181 -18.50 21.90 -2.31
C ALA A 181 -19.89 21.58 -1.77
N PHE A 182 -20.04 21.45 -0.45
CA PHE A 182 -21.30 20.99 0.17
C PHE A 182 -21.88 21.95 1.21
N GLY A 183 -21.17 23.00 1.63
CA GLY A 183 -21.70 24.07 2.48
C GLY A 183 -21.89 23.71 3.96
N TYR A 184 -21.48 22.52 4.42
CA TYR A 184 -21.64 22.16 5.84
C TYR A 184 -20.54 22.78 6.70
N PRO A 185 -20.86 23.16 7.97
CA PRO A 185 -19.90 23.83 8.84
C PRO A 185 -18.75 22.91 9.27
N SER A 186 -19.03 21.62 9.51
CA SER A 186 -18.02 20.68 9.98
C SER A 186 -17.46 19.81 8.85
N LYS A 187 -16.18 19.42 9.00
CA LYS A 187 -15.47 18.65 7.98
C LYS A 187 -16.09 17.27 7.72
N HIS A 188 -16.51 16.54 8.76
CA HIS A 188 -17.09 15.21 8.58
C HIS A 188 -18.47 15.24 7.91
N GLN A 189 -19.30 16.25 8.18
CA GLN A 189 -20.56 16.44 7.46
C GLN A 189 -20.32 16.55 5.94
N ASN A 190 -19.34 17.36 5.52
CA ASN A 190 -19.02 17.49 4.11
C ASN A 190 -18.52 16.16 3.49
N HIS A 191 -17.79 15.33 4.24
CA HIS A 191 -17.36 14.02 3.74
C HIS A 191 -18.49 13.01 3.68
N LEU A 192 -19.44 13.04 4.63
CA LEU A 192 -20.65 12.22 4.56
C LEU A 192 -21.49 12.60 3.32
N LYS A 193 -21.60 13.91 3.00
CA LYS A 193 -22.22 14.35 1.74
C LYS A 193 -21.45 13.97 0.48
N LEU A 194 -20.13 13.97 0.54
CA LEU A 194 -19.32 13.42 -0.55
C LEU A 194 -19.61 11.93 -0.77
N LEU A 195 -19.72 11.15 0.32
CA LEU A 195 -20.06 9.73 0.24
C LEU A 195 -21.43 9.53 -0.40
N GLU A 196 -22.46 10.24 0.07
CA GLU A 196 -23.81 10.22 -0.53
C GLU A 196 -23.77 10.50 -2.02
N ARG A 197 -23.09 11.58 -2.43
CA ARG A 197 -22.95 11.94 -3.84
C ARG A 197 -22.30 10.82 -4.66
N MET A 198 -21.22 10.21 -4.16
CA MET A 198 -20.55 9.10 -4.86
C MET A 198 -21.47 7.88 -5.01
N MET A 199 -22.31 7.59 -4.00
CA MET A 199 -23.27 6.50 -4.06
C MET A 199 -24.46 6.81 -5.00
N ASP A 200 -24.97 8.04 -4.97
CA ASP A 200 -26.09 8.50 -5.80
C ASP A 200 -25.74 8.51 -7.28
N GLU A 201 -24.53 8.97 -7.61
CA GLU A 201 -23.95 8.96 -8.97
C GLU A 201 -23.54 7.56 -9.45
N LYS A 202 -23.87 6.51 -8.68
CA LYS A 202 -23.67 5.10 -9.02
C LYS A 202 -22.20 4.73 -9.24
N LEU A 203 -21.28 5.41 -8.56
CA LEU A 203 -19.85 5.09 -8.62
C LEU A 203 -19.57 3.59 -8.43
N PRO A 204 -20.15 2.87 -7.46
CA PRO A 204 -19.86 1.45 -7.29
C PRO A 204 -20.16 0.60 -8.53
N ARG A 205 -21.31 0.85 -9.17
CA ARG A 205 -21.71 0.15 -10.39
C ARG A 205 -20.81 0.50 -11.57
N ILE A 206 -20.41 1.77 -11.69
CA ILE A 206 -19.46 2.21 -12.72
C ILE A 206 -18.13 1.49 -12.53
N LEU A 207 -17.57 1.49 -11.31
CA LEU A 207 -16.29 0.85 -11.00
C LEU A 207 -16.32 -0.65 -11.29
N HIS A 208 -17.41 -1.34 -10.92
CA HIS A 208 -17.55 -2.78 -11.15
C HIS A 208 -17.52 -3.16 -12.64
N GLY A 209 -18.04 -2.29 -13.51
CA GLY A 209 -18.03 -2.51 -14.96
C GLY A 209 -16.74 -2.07 -15.67
N LEU A 210 -15.77 -1.49 -14.97
CA LEU A 210 -14.53 -1.00 -15.58
C LEU A 210 -13.48 -2.09 -15.70
N GLY A 211 -12.77 -2.08 -16.83
CA GLY A 211 -11.59 -2.91 -17.08
C GLY A 211 -10.25 -2.16 -16.96
N SER A 212 -10.25 -0.93 -16.43
CA SER A 212 -9.01 -0.14 -16.26
C SER A 212 -8.96 0.62 -14.93
N MET A 213 -7.88 0.40 -14.19
CA MET A 213 -7.55 1.11 -12.95
C MET A 213 -7.34 2.61 -13.18
N GLN A 214 -6.74 3.00 -14.32
CA GLN A 214 -6.54 4.41 -14.64
C GLN A 214 -7.87 5.14 -14.82
N LYS A 215 -8.83 4.55 -15.53
CA LYS A 215 -10.17 5.15 -15.69
C LYS A 215 -10.91 5.26 -14.36
N ALA A 216 -10.82 4.22 -13.53
CA ALA A 216 -11.37 4.25 -12.16
C ALA A 216 -10.75 5.37 -11.31
N PHE A 217 -9.42 5.54 -11.39
CA PHE A 217 -8.70 6.65 -10.76
C PHE A 217 -9.20 8.01 -11.23
N GLU A 218 -9.33 8.22 -12.55
CA GLU A 218 -9.78 9.48 -13.14
C GLU A 218 -11.19 9.86 -12.69
N ILE A 219 -12.10 8.88 -12.64
CA ILE A 219 -13.47 9.07 -12.15
C ILE A 219 -13.46 9.45 -10.66
N ILE A 220 -12.75 8.70 -9.81
CA ILE A 220 -12.67 8.99 -8.37
C ILE A 220 -12.04 10.38 -8.13
N ARG A 221 -11.02 10.76 -8.90
CA ARG A 221 -10.37 12.07 -8.83
C ARG A 221 -11.28 13.23 -9.25
N SER A 222 -12.30 12.97 -10.07
CA SER A 222 -13.21 14.03 -10.51
C SER A 222 -14.11 14.56 -9.39
N TYR A 223 -14.22 13.84 -8.28
CA TYR A 223 -15.01 14.27 -7.13
C TYR A 223 -14.35 15.42 -6.36
N PRO A 224 -15.14 16.35 -5.78
CA PRO A 224 -14.62 17.43 -4.96
C PRO A 224 -13.73 16.91 -3.83
N THR A 225 -12.69 17.66 -3.47
CA THR A 225 -11.70 17.35 -2.41
C THR A 225 -10.75 16.18 -2.71
N ILE A 226 -11.00 15.38 -3.75
CA ILE A 226 -10.20 14.19 -4.06
C ILE A 226 -9.09 14.53 -5.04
N GLY A 227 -7.89 14.79 -4.53
CA GLY A 227 -6.68 14.94 -5.35
C GLY A 227 -6.05 13.61 -5.80
N ASN A 228 -5.00 13.69 -6.61
CA ASN A 228 -4.25 12.52 -7.14
C ASN A 228 -3.90 11.49 -6.06
N PHE A 229 -3.40 11.96 -4.91
CA PHE A 229 -3.03 11.04 -3.82
C PHE A 229 -4.24 10.23 -3.33
N LEU A 230 -5.33 10.90 -2.94
CA LEU A 230 -6.52 10.23 -2.40
C LEU A 230 -7.19 9.33 -3.44
N ALA A 231 -7.30 9.78 -4.69
CA ALA A 231 -7.88 8.96 -5.75
C ALA A 231 -7.11 7.65 -5.97
N TYR A 232 -5.77 7.72 -6.01
CA TYR A 232 -4.94 6.52 -6.19
C TYR A 232 -5.02 5.57 -5.01
N GLN A 233 -5.05 6.13 -3.81
CA GLN A 233 -5.24 5.38 -2.59
C GLN A 233 -6.60 4.67 -2.54
N PHE A 234 -7.69 5.36 -2.90
CA PHE A 234 -9.04 4.80 -2.89
C PHE A 234 -9.24 3.73 -3.96
N VAL A 235 -8.77 3.95 -5.20
CA VAL A 235 -8.88 2.91 -6.23
C VAL A 235 -8.09 1.65 -5.83
N THR A 236 -6.94 1.81 -5.17
CA THR A 236 -6.17 0.66 -4.65
C THR A 236 -6.94 -0.05 -3.53
N ASP A 237 -7.49 0.70 -2.58
CA ASP A 237 -8.28 0.14 -1.46
C ASP A 237 -9.54 -0.58 -1.96
N ILE A 238 -10.22 -0.05 -2.99
CA ILE A 238 -11.34 -0.73 -3.67
C ILE A 238 -10.85 -1.99 -4.39
N ASN A 239 -9.68 -1.94 -5.04
CA ASN A 239 -9.09 -3.08 -5.72
C ASN A 239 -8.55 -4.16 -4.78
N TYR A 240 -8.62 -3.99 -3.46
CA TYR A 240 -8.46 -5.10 -2.52
C TYR A 240 -9.72 -5.97 -2.39
N SER A 241 -10.88 -5.50 -2.88
CA SER A 241 -12.14 -6.26 -2.90
C SER A 241 -12.38 -6.98 -4.23
N GLU A 242 -13.48 -7.73 -4.32
CA GLU A 242 -13.95 -8.35 -5.57
C GLU A 242 -14.73 -7.38 -6.48
N VAL A 243 -14.91 -6.12 -6.06
CA VAL A 243 -15.62 -5.10 -6.88
C VAL A 243 -14.88 -4.86 -8.20
N THR A 244 -13.54 -4.84 -8.16
CA THR A 244 -12.69 -4.66 -9.34
C THR A 244 -11.59 -5.72 -9.37
N CYS A 245 -11.08 -6.05 -10.56
CA CYS A 245 -9.99 -7.02 -10.73
C CYS A 245 -8.83 -6.45 -11.56
N PHE A 246 -8.41 -5.22 -11.23
CA PHE A 246 -7.29 -4.59 -11.91
C PHE A 246 -5.96 -5.22 -11.51
N SER A 247 -5.01 -5.27 -12.44
CA SER A 247 -3.63 -5.59 -12.12
C SER A 247 -3.02 -4.44 -11.31
N GLU A 248 -2.38 -4.74 -10.19
CA GLU A 248 -1.62 -3.73 -9.42
C GLU A 248 -0.34 -3.29 -10.14
N MET A 249 -0.04 -3.89 -11.29
CA MET A 249 0.98 -3.45 -12.23
C MET A 249 0.41 -2.57 -13.37
N GLU A 250 -0.88 -2.28 -13.40
CA GLU A 250 -1.51 -1.50 -14.47
C GLU A 250 -1.14 -0.01 -14.36
N PHE A 251 -1.42 0.60 -13.21
CA PHE A 251 -1.42 2.05 -13.04
C PHE A 251 -0.80 2.48 -11.70
N VAL A 252 -0.05 3.58 -11.72
CA VAL A 252 0.53 4.19 -10.53
C VAL A 252 0.50 5.71 -10.62
N MET A 253 0.20 6.35 -9.49
CA MET A 253 0.23 7.80 -9.36
C MET A 253 0.98 8.18 -8.08
N PRO A 254 2.19 8.77 -8.18
CA PRO A 254 2.96 9.12 -7.00
C PRO A 254 2.31 10.27 -6.22
N GLY A 255 2.16 10.06 -4.91
CA GLY A 255 1.85 11.13 -3.97
C GLY A 255 3.07 11.99 -3.60
N PRO A 256 2.90 13.11 -2.88
CA PRO A 256 3.98 14.05 -2.55
C PRO A 256 5.20 13.44 -1.86
N GLY A 257 5.00 12.47 -0.95
CA GLY A 257 6.11 11.77 -0.31
C GLY A 257 6.92 10.89 -1.27
N ALA A 258 6.24 10.23 -2.22
CA ALA A 258 6.94 9.43 -3.22
C ALA A 258 7.68 10.31 -4.24
N LEU A 259 7.12 11.46 -4.60
CA LEU A 259 7.82 12.46 -5.43
C LEU A 259 9.12 12.94 -4.76
N ASP A 260 9.08 13.23 -3.46
CA ASP A 260 10.30 13.55 -2.69
C ASP A 260 11.30 12.38 -2.70
N GLY A 261 10.82 11.15 -2.52
CA GLY A 261 11.67 9.96 -2.51
C GLY A 261 12.34 9.72 -3.85
N LEU A 262 11.58 9.83 -4.94
CA LEU A 262 12.09 9.75 -6.31
C LEU A 262 13.16 10.81 -6.57
N LYS A 263 12.89 12.07 -6.18
CA LYS A 263 13.87 13.16 -6.35
C LYS A 263 15.17 12.91 -5.58
N LYS A 264 15.08 12.28 -4.40
CA LYS A 264 16.26 11.90 -3.62
C LYS A 264 17.00 10.74 -4.26
N CYS A 265 16.33 9.73 -4.81
CA CYS A 265 16.98 8.58 -5.44
C CYS A 265 17.61 8.93 -6.80
N PHE A 266 16.95 9.73 -7.62
CA PHE A 266 17.35 10.03 -8.99
C PHE A 266 17.81 11.48 -9.13
N LYS A 267 19.12 11.66 -9.35
CA LYS A 267 19.73 12.96 -9.62
C LYS A 267 19.31 13.48 -10.99
N THR A 268 19.36 12.62 -12.00
CA THR A 268 18.98 12.91 -13.40
C THR A 268 18.02 11.83 -13.90
N THR A 269 16.83 12.23 -14.35
CA THR A 269 15.79 11.30 -14.82
C THR A 269 15.76 11.12 -16.34
N ALA A 270 16.58 11.87 -17.08
CA ALA A 270 16.67 11.83 -18.54
C ALA A 270 15.31 11.91 -19.28
N GLY A 271 14.33 12.62 -18.70
CA GLY A 271 12.98 12.76 -19.26
C GLY A 271 12.06 11.56 -19.05
N VAL A 272 12.45 10.61 -18.20
CA VAL A 272 11.56 9.56 -17.67
C VAL A 272 10.68 10.16 -16.59
N ASP A 273 9.38 9.95 -16.69
CA ASP A 273 8.41 10.44 -15.70
C ASP A 273 8.41 9.58 -14.42
N GLU A 274 7.82 10.11 -13.36
CA GLU A 274 7.82 9.49 -12.04
C GLU A 274 7.06 8.15 -11.99
N ALA A 275 6.00 7.99 -12.78
CA ALA A 275 5.25 6.74 -12.84
C ALA A 275 6.07 5.64 -13.54
N GLN A 276 6.81 6.00 -14.58
CA GLN A 276 7.75 5.11 -15.27
C GLN A 276 8.93 4.74 -14.38
N LEU A 277 9.49 5.68 -13.60
CA LEU A 277 10.54 5.36 -12.63
C LEU A 277 10.05 4.35 -11.59
N ILE A 278 8.83 4.50 -11.06
CA ILE A 278 8.26 3.51 -10.12
C ILE A 278 8.07 2.15 -10.78
N ARG A 279 7.54 2.12 -12.00
CA ARG A 279 7.38 0.88 -12.77
C ARG A 279 8.71 0.18 -12.98
N MET A 280 9.74 0.93 -13.34
CA MET A 280 11.08 0.43 -13.53
C MET A 280 11.64 -0.18 -12.25
N MET A 281 11.40 0.42 -11.07
CA MET A 281 11.77 -0.23 -9.79
C MET A 281 11.06 -1.57 -9.63
N ALA A 282 9.74 -1.62 -9.81
CA ALA A 282 8.98 -2.85 -9.65
C ALA A 282 9.42 -3.95 -10.63
N GLU A 283 9.69 -3.60 -11.89
CA GLU A 283 10.12 -4.53 -12.93
C GLU A 283 11.57 -5.04 -12.74
N ASN A 284 12.43 -4.28 -12.06
CA ASN A 284 13.84 -4.63 -11.86
C ASN A 284 14.17 -5.07 -10.41
N GLN A 285 13.17 -5.22 -9.53
CA GLN A 285 13.39 -5.49 -8.11
C GLN A 285 14.30 -6.69 -7.82
N GLU A 286 14.09 -7.82 -8.52
CA GLU A 286 14.89 -9.03 -8.32
C GLU A 286 16.36 -8.82 -8.69
N ARG A 287 16.61 -8.09 -9.79
CA ARG A 287 17.95 -7.76 -10.27
C ARG A 287 18.67 -6.82 -9.33
N GLU A 288 17.95 -5.84 -8.79
CA GLU A 288 18.53 -4.90 -7.84
C GLU A 288 18.83 -5.56 -6.50
N PHE A 289 17.97 -6.46 -6.04
CA PHE A 289 18.27 -7.28 -4.86
C PHE A 289 19.51 -8.16 -5.10
N GLU A 290 19.60 -8.83 -6.24
CA GLU A 290 20.78 -9.63 -6.61
C GLU A 290 22.05 -8.78 -6.72
N ARG A 291 22.00 -7.64 -7.43
CA ARG A 291 23.12 -6.69 -7.60
C ARG A 291 23.68 -6.24 -6.25
N LEU A 292 22.79 -6.03 -5.27
CA LEU A 292 23.15 -5.55 -3.93
C LEU A 292 23.47 -6.67 -2.94
N GLY A 293 23.36 -7.95 -3.34
CA GLY A 293 23.50 -9.09 -2.45
C GLY A 293 22.45 -9.11 -1.32
N ILE A 294 21.24 -8.63 -1.60
CA ILE A 294 20.13 -8.54 -0.65
C ILE A 294 19.22 -9.76 -0.82
N GLU A 295 19.09 -10.56 0.22
CA GLU A 295 18.01 -11.54 0.32
C GLU A 295 16.70 -10.84 0.72
N PHE A 296 15.73 -10.83 -0.20
CA PHE A 296 14.42 -10.23 0.01
C PHE A 296 13.35 -11.29 0.27
N ASP A 297 12.77 -11.27 1.47
CA ASP A 297 11.68 -12.17 1.85
C ASP A 297 10.35 -11.66 1.28
N SER A 298 10.01 -12.10 0.07
CA SER A 298 8.78 -11.71 -0.62
C SER A 298 7.51 -11.98 0.22
N LEU A 299 6.36 -11.48 -0.24
CA LEU A 299 5.07 -11.75 0.41
C LEU A 299 4.54 -13.14 0.03
N TRP A 300 5.17 -14.19 0.56
CA TRP A 300 4.91 -15.59 0.22
C TRP A 300 4.92 -15.83 -1.30
N GLY A 301 5.96 -15.37 -1.97
CA GLY A 301 6.15 -15.49 -3.42
C GLY A 301 5.46 -14.41 -4.25
N ARG A 302 4.74 -13.45 -3.64
CA ARG A 302 4.25 -12.26 -4.35
C ARG A 302 5.34 -11.17 -4.36
N PRO A 303 5.79 -10.70 -5.53
CA PRO A 303 6.76 -9.60 -5.63
C PRO A 303 6.11 -8.25 -5.27
N LEU A 304 6.92 -7.24 -4.98
CA LEU A 304 6.44 -5.87 -4.79
C LEU A 304 5.68 -5.41 -6.03
N GLN A 305 4.50 -4.80 -5.83
CA GLN A 305 3.70 -4.21 -6.91
C GLN A 305 3.98 -2.70 -7.02
N LEU A 306 3.41 -2.02 -8.02
CA LEU A 306 3.65 -0.58 -8.21
C LEU A 306 3.28 0.26 -6.99
N ILE A 307 2.18 -0.07 -6.34
CA ILE A 307 1.74 0.61 -5.11
C ILE A 307 2.73 0.41 -3.96
N ASP A 308 3.31 -0.79 -3.83
CA ASP A 308 4.30 -1.08 -2.80
C ASP A 308 5.57 -0.27 -3.07
N CYS A 309 6.05 -0.27 -4.33
CA CYS A 309 7.21 0.52 -4.74
C CYS A 309 6.99 2.03 -4.55
N GLN A 310 5.81 2.54 -4.87
CA GLN A 310 5.40 3.93 -4.62
C GLN A 310 5.40 4.26 -3.12
N ASN A 311 4.90 3.34 -2.29
CA ASN A 311 4.89 3.50 -0.84
C ASN A 311 6.32 3.50 -0.27
N VAL A 312 7.19 2.61 -0.74
CA VAL A 312 8.61 2.59 -0.34
C VAL A 312 9.28 3.94 -0.64
N PHE A 313 9.03 4.58 -1.79
CA PHE A 313 9.58 5.92 -2.04
C PHE A 313 9.15 6.96 -1.00
N CYS A 314 7.90 6.91 -0.54
CA CYS A 314 7.41 7.80 0.51
C CYS A 314 8.15 7.56 1.84
N GLU A 315 8.45 6.31 2.17
CA GLU A 315 9.19 5.97 3.38
C GLU A 315 10.69 6.28 3.27
N VAL A 316 11.28 6.06 2.10
CA VAL A 316 12.70 6.35 1.83
C VAL A 316 12.98 7.83 1.84
N ASP A 317 12.05 8.68 1.38
CA ASP A 317 12.15 10.12 1.64
C ASP A 317 12.31 10.41 3.14
N LYS A 318 11.47 9.81 4.00
CA LYS A 318 11.54 10.03 5.45
C LYS A 318 12.87 9.50 5.99
N TYR A 319 13.26 8.28 5.65
CA TYR A 319 14.49 7.62 6.09
C TYR A 319 15.73 8.44 5.71
N ALA A 320 15.82 8.89 4.46
CA ALA A 320 16.94 9.65 3.94
C ALA A 320 17.14 11.01 4.63
N ARG A 321 16.11 11.57 5.30
CA ARG A 321 16.30 12.81 6.10
C ARG A 321 17.31 12.63 7.24
N VAL A 322 17.49 11.40 7.71
CA VAL A 322 18.44 11.06 8.77
C VAL A 322 19.68 10.39 8.19
N ALA A 323 19.49 9.44 7.27
CA ALA A 323 20.60 8.66 6.72
C ALA A 323 21.43 9.39 5.65
N HIS A 324 20.83 10.36 4.95
CA HIS A 324 21.43 11.12 3.84
C HIS A 324 21.00 12.60 3.91
N PRO A 325 21.29 13.32 5.01
CA PRO A 325 20.79 14.66 5.26
C PRO A 325 21.21 15.70 4.19
N GLU A 326 22.27 15.42 3.46
CA GLU A 326 22.78 16.22 2.33
C GLU A 326 21.94 16.09 1.05
N VAL A 327 21.11 15.04 0.92
CA VAL A 327 20.26 14.82 -0.26
C VAL A 327 18.87 15.40 -0.03
N LEU A 328 18.58 16.52 -0.69
CA LEU A 328 17.32 17.25 -0.54
C LEU A 328 16.20 16.69 -1.44
N GLY A 329 15.00 16.61 -0.89
CA GLY A 329 13.76 16.35 -1.66
C GLY A 329 13.13 17.64 -2.19
N VAL A 330 12.00 17.52 -2.88
CA VAL A 330 11.27 18.66 -3.46
C VAL A 330 10.74 19.59 -2.36
N SER A 331 10.19 19.03 -1.28
CA SER A 331 9.55 19.80 -0.21
C SER A 331 10.50 20.43 0.82
N GLY A 332 11.79 20.11 0.79
CA GLY A 332 12.78 20.58 1.78
C GLY A 332 12.59 20.03 3.21
N ARG A 333 11.75 19.00 3.42
CA ARG A 333 11.54 18.40 4.75
C ARG A 333 12.79 17.68 5.25
N THR A 334 13.24 18.03 6.46
CA THR A 334 14.50 17.52 7.06
C THR A 334 14.33 16.67 8.32
N ARG A 335 13.11 16.53 8.86
CA ARG A 335 12.88 15.78 10.12
C ARG A 335 11.81 14.71 10.00
N ILE A 336 11.93 13.65 10.80
CA ILE A 336 10.89 12.64 11.01
C ILE A 336 10.19 12.94 12.34
N LYS A 337 8.90 13.28 12.30
CA LYS A 337 8.13 13.69 13.49
C LYS A 337 7.65 12.51 14.34
N GLN A 338 7.30 11.39 13.71
CA GLN A 338 6.69 10.26 14.39
C GLN A 338 7.77 9.27 14.89
N LYS A 339 7.75 9.02 16.20
CA LYS A 339 8.54 7.96 16.83
C LYS A 339 7.79 6.64 16.73
N PHE A 340 8.55 5.54 16.66
CA PHE A 340 7.97 4.21 16.70
C PHE A 340 7.70 3.81 18.16
N SER A 341 6.55 3.18 18.37
CA SER A 341 6.20 2.51 19.61
C SER A 341 5.38 1.28 19.23
N PRO A 342 5.80 0.07 19.64
CA PRO A 342 5.11 -1.15 19.27
C PRO A 342 3.76 -1.23 19.96
N THR A 343 2.73 -1.58 19.18
CA THR A 343 1.35 -1.74 19.64
C THR A 343 0.98 -3.23 19.76
N GLY A 344 1.69 -3.97 20.61
CA GLY A 344 1.46 -5.41 20.82
C GLY A 344 1.94 -6.33 19.67
N SER A 345 1.54 -7.61 19.79
CA SER A 345 1.76 -8.65 18.79
C SER A 345 1.02 -8.32 17.48
N LEU A 346 1.55 -8.83 16.37
CA LEU A 346 0.85 -8.76 15.10
C LEU A 346 -0.12 -9.93 14.99
N ASP A 347 -1.35 -9.67 14.59
CA ASP A 347 -2.25 -10.72 14.14
C ASP A 347 -1.68 -11.38 12.89
N MET A 348 -2.03 -12.65 12.70
CA MET A 348 -1.78 -13.34 11.44
C MET A 348 -2.31 -12.49 10.29
N PRO A 349 -1.55 -12.23 9.22
CA PRO A 349 -2.04 -11.42 8.12
C PRO A 349 -2.97 -12.25 7.24
N TRP A 350 -3.86 -11.56 6.54
CA TRP A 350 -4.66 -12.14 5.47
C TRP A 350 -4.92 -11.08 4.42
N TYR A 351 -4.81 -11.53 3.19
CA TYR A 351 -4.74 -10.68 2.01
C TYR A 351 -5.96 -10.93 1.13
N PRO A 352 -6.22 -10.06 0.13
CA PRO A 352 -7.29 -10.30 -0.83
C PRO A 352 -7.23 -11.73 -1.39
N PRO A 353 -8.31 -12.54 -1.30
CA PRO A 353 -8.33 -13.93 -1.75
C PRO A 353 -7.87 -14.10 -3.20
N LYS A 354 -8.21 -13.15 -4.08
CA LYS A 354 -7.76 -13.13 -5.48
C LYS A 354 -6.23 -13.10 -5.68
N TRP A 355 -5.45 -12.87 -4.62
CA TRP A 355 -3.98 -12.98 -4.68
C TRP A 355 -3.48 -14.42 -4.53
N GLY A 356 -4.30 -15.35 -4.05
CA GLY A 356 -3.93 -16.77 -3.94
C GLY A 356 -2.74 -17.06 -3.01
N ILE A 357 -2.55 -16.24 -1.96
CA ILE A 357 -1.42 -16.39 -1.03
C ILE A 357 -1.81 -16.83 0.39
N ASN A 358 -3.09 -16.76 0.75
CA ASN A 358 -3.54 -17.03 2.13
C ASN A 358 -3.29 -18.48 2.59
N ASP A 359 -3.32 -19.47 1.69
CA ASP A 359 -2.99 -20.86 2.06
C ASP A 359 -1.50 -21.03 2.40
N ARG A 360 -0.62 -20.31 1.68
CA ARG A 360 0.82 -20.29 1.97
C ARG A 360 1.12 -19.60 3.28
N VAL A 361 0.43 -18.48 3.56
CA VAL A 361 0.47 -17.83 4.87
C VAL A 361 0.05 -18.85 5.95
N ALA A 362 -1.09 -19.52 5.78
CA ALA A 362 -1.58 -20.48 6.77
C ALA A 362 -0.66 -21.69 6.99
N ALA A 363 -0.07 -22.23 5.93
CA ALA A 363 0.86 -23.35 6.02
C ALA A 363 2.14 -22.98 6.77
N ASP A 364 2.67 -21.79 6.49
CA ASP A 364 3.89 -21.27 7.10
C ASP A 364 3.72 -21.06 8.62
N PHE A 365 2.59 -20.49 9.06
CA PHE A 365 2.29 -20.36 10.49
C PHE A 365 2.11 -21.69 11.21
N ARG A 366 1.40 -22.65 10.61
CA ARG A 366 1.28 -24.00 11.18
C ARG A 366 2.66 -24.63 11.37
N SER A 367 3.57 -24.44 10.41
CA SER A 367 4.93 -24.99 10.50
C SER A 367 5.72 -24.42 11.69
N LEU A 368 5.50 -23.15 12.04
CA LEU A 368 6.13 -22.49 13.18
C LEU A 368 5.57 -23.03 14.50
N GLU A 369 4.24 -23.18 14.64
CA GLU A 369 3.61 -23.76 15.83
C GLU A 369 4.10 -25.19 16.09
N PHE A 370 4.22 -26.02 15.04
CA PHE A 370 4.76 -27.37 15.17
C PHE A 370 6.25 -27.38 15.55
N SER A 371 7.03 -26.39 15.12
CA SER A 371 8.44 -26.25 15.49
C SER A 371 8.59 -25.88 16.97
N ASP A 372 7.79 -24.93 17.46
CA ASP A 372 7.79 -24.53 18.88
C ASP A 372 7.29 -25.64 19.81
N ALA A 373 6.28 -26.41 19.37
CA ALA A 373 5.84 -27.58 20.12
C ALA A 373 6.93 -28.65 20.21
N ARG A 374 7.71 -28.88 19.13
CA ARG A 374 8.84 -29.82 19.13
C ARG A 374 10.03 -29.34 19.95
N SER A 375 10.34 -28.04 19.92
CA SER A 375 11.43 -27.46 20.71
C SER A 375 11.11 -27.52 22.20
N SER A 376 9.86 -27.20 22.57
CA SER A 376 9.32 -27.36 23.93
C SER A 376 9.38 -28.82 24.39
N PHE A 377 8.89 -29.76 23.59
CA PHE A 377 8.92 -31.19 23.91
C PHE A 377 10.36 -31.72 24.09
N ARG A 378 11.31 -31.31 23.24
CA ARG A 378 12.73 -31.66 23.40
C ARG A 378 13.34 -31.06 24.66
N ALA A 379 13.04 -29.80 24.98
CA ALA A 379 13.51 -29.16 26.21
C ALA A 379 12.97 -29.87 27.47
N THR A 380 11.69 -30.28 27.47
CA THR A 380 11.10 -31.03 28.59
C THR A 380 11.73 -32.43 28.70
N THR A 381 11.98 -33.10 27.57
CA THR A 381 12.59 -34.44 27.56
C THR A 381 14.06 -34.40 28.01
N GLN A 382 14.81 -33.37 27.61
CA GLN A 382 16.20 -33.17 28.05
C GLN A 382 16.28 -32.82 29.56
N ALA A 383 15.32 -32.04 30.07
CA ALA A 383 15.23 -31.75 31.50
C ALA A 383 14.88 -33.01 32.32
N ALA A 384 13.99 -33.87 31.81
CA ALA A 384 13.66 -35.15 32.45
C ALA A 384 14.85 -36.13 32.46
N LEU A 385 15.64 -36.19 31.38
CA LEU A 385 16.83 -37.04 31.28
C LEU A 385 18.01 -36.53 32.12
N ASN A 386 18.10 -35.23 32.39
CA ASN A 386 19.15 -34.65 33.25
C ASN A 386 18.85 -34.71 34.76
N LEU A 387 17.65 -35.16 35.14
CA LEU A 387 17.25 -35.38 36.54
C LEU A 387 17.52 -36.82 37.02
N GLU A 388 18.03 -37.70 36.14
CA GLU A 388 18.36 -39.11 36.45
C GLU A 388 19.88 -39.38 36.58
N CYS A 389 20.72 -38.35 36.77
CA CYS A 389 22.15 -38.49 37.07
C CYS A 389 22.49 -38.10 38.51
#